data_AF-A0A2T4CIP8-F1
#
_entry.id   AF-A0A2T4CIP8-F1
#
_cell.length_a   1.000
_cell.length_b   1.000
_cell.length_c   1.000
_cell.angle_alpha   90.00
_cell.angle_beta   90.00
_cell.angle_gamma   90.00
#
_symmetry.space_group_name_H-M   'P 1'
#
loop_
_entity.id
_entity.type
_entity.pdbx_description
1 polymer ?
#
loop_
_entity_poly.entity_id
_entity_poly.type
_entity_poly.pdbx_seq_one_letter_code
_entity_poly.pdbx_strand_id
1 'polypeptide(L)' 'MQRLLNGGDEINEVDQHGRTLLSRAAERGDEQVVEMLIKSGKADINARDQQYGETPLIWAARKGHHNIVKLL' A
#
# COMPACT_ATOMS: atom_id res chain seq x y z
N MET A 1 -1.49 -18.15 -4.15
CA MET A 1 -0.50 -17.76 -5.18
C MET A 1 0.23 -16.53 -4.69
N GLN A 2 1.52 -16.64 -4.41
CA GLN A 2 2.37 -15.54 -3.92
C GLN A 2 3.09 -14.97 -5.15
N ARG A 3 2.67 -13.81 -5.67
CA ARG A 3 3.42 -13.12 -6.74
C ARG A 3 4.66 -12.53 -6.09
N LEU A 4 5.83 -13.06 -6.47
CA LEU A 4 7.11 -12.41 -6.21
C LEU A 4 7.17 -11.11 -7.02
N LEU A 5 7.45 -10.00 -6.33
CA LEU A 5 7.72 -8.69 -6.93
C LEU A 5 9.10 -8.75 -7.60
N ASN A 6 9.12 -9.03 -8.91
CA ASN A 6 10.36 -9.20 -9.67
C ASN A 6 10.78 -7.97 -10.48
N GLY A 7 10.14 -6.82 -10.32
CA GLY A 7 10.51 -5.58 -10.99
C GLY A 7 10.37 -4.37 -10.07
N GLY A 8 11.34 -3.45 -10.10
CA GLY A 8 11.25 -2.17 -9.39
C GLY A 8 10.05 -1.31 -9.84
N ASP A 9 9.54 -1.56 -11.04
CA ASP A 9 8.42 -0.81 -11.64
C ASP A 9 7.04 -1.33 -11.20
N GLU A 10 6.87 -2.61 -10.85
CA GLU A 10 5.56 -3.18 -10.47
C GLU A 10 5.06 -2.70 -9.09
N ILE A 11 5.96 -2.30 -8.18
CA ILE A 11 5.58 -1.92 -6.81
C ILE A 11 4.68 -0.67 -6.76
N ASN A 12 4.88 0.24 -7.71
CA ASN A 12 4.10 1.47 -7.82
C ASN A 12 3.02 1.38 -8.90
N GLU A 13 2.83 0.22 -9.54
CA GLU A 13 1.68 0.01 -10.40
C GLU A 13 0.38 0.20 -9.62
N VAL A 14 -0.60 0.77 -10.30
CA VAL A 14 -1.89 1.12 -9.72
C VAL A 14 -3.00 0.26 -10.32
N ASP A 15 -4.00 -0.05 -9.51
CA ASP A 15 -5.24 -0.65 -10.01
C ASP A 15 -6.11 0.37 -10.75
N GLN A 16 -7.27 -0.07 -11.23
CA GLN A 16 -8.25 0.78 -11.94
C GLN A 16 -8.76 2.00 -11.14
N HIS A 17 -8.48 2.06 -9.84
CA HIS A 17 -8.83 3.18 -8.95
C HIS A 17 -7.63 4.06 -8.62
N GLY A 18 -6.46 3.81 -9.23
CA GLY A 18 -5.24 4.52 -8.93
C GLY A 18 -4.55 4.06 -7.65
N ARG A 19 -4.97 2.93 -7.04
CA ARG A 19 -4.38 2.47 -5.77
C ARG A 19 -3.13 1.65 -6.02
N THR A 20 -2.03 2.02 -5.38
CA THR A 20 -0.80 1.22 -5.35
C THR A 20 -1.01 -0.08 -4.58
N LEU A 21 -0.05 -1.00 -4.72
CA LEU A 21 -0.03 -2.22 -3.92
C LEU A 21 -0.01 -1.93 -2.41
N LEU A 22 0.68 -0.86 -2.00
CA LEU A 22 0.73 -0.42 -0.60
C LEU A 22 -0.63 0.10 -0.12
N SER A 23 -1.35 0.91 -0.91
CA SER A 23 -2.70 1.37 -0.55
C SER A 23 -3.66 0.21 -0.36
N ARG A 24 -3.57 -0.81 -1.22
CA ARG A 24 -4.41 -2.01 -1.14
C ARG A 24 -4.08 -2.88 0.08
N ALA A 25 -2.80 -3.05 0.40
CA ALA A 25 -2.37 -3.78 1.60
C ALA A 25 -2.82 -3.04 2.87
N ALA A 26 -2.69 -1.72 2.88
CA ALA A 26 -3.12 -0.86 3.97
C ALA A 26 -4.64 -0.88 4.18
N GLU A 27 -5.45 -0.85 3.10
CA GLU A 27 -6.91 -1.00 3.18
C GLU A 27 -7.31 -2.37 3.77
N ARG A 28 -6.62 -3.44 3.38
CA ARG A 28 -6.95 -4.81 3.77
C ARG A 28 -6.52 -5.19 5.19
N GLY A 29 -5.55 -4.47 5.76
CA GLY A 29 -4.98 -4.85 7.05
C GLY A 29 -3.82 -5.84 6.92
N ASP A 30 -3.21 -5.96 5.74
CA ASP A 30 -2.16 -6.95 5.45
C ASP A 30 -0.79 -6.48 5.98
N GLU A 31 -0.62 -6.49 7.31
CA GLU A 31 0.56 -5.93 8.01
C GLU A 31 1.91 -6.46 7.46
N GLN A 32 2.01 -7.76 7.20
CA GLN A 32 3.23 -8.38 6.64
C GLN A 32 3.57 -7.85 5.24
N VAL A 33 2.56 -7.59 4.41
CA VAL A 33 2.76 -7.06 3.05
C VAL A 33 3.16 -5.59 3.12
N VAL A 34 2.53 -4.81 4.00
CA VAL A 34 2.93 -3.41 4.26
C VAL A 34 4.40 -3.35 4.69
N GLU A 35 4.80 -4.16 5.67
CA GLU A 35 6.17 -4.15 6.16
C GLU A 35 7.18 -4.56 5.06
N MET A 36 6.86 -5.59 4.26
CA MET A 36 7.68 -6.01 3.13
C MET A 36 7.85 -4.89 2.09
N LEU A 37 6.78 -4.18 1.77
CA LEU A 37 6.80 -3.09 0.79
C LEU A 37 7.58 -1.88 1.29
N ILE A 38 7.43 -1.48 2.55
CA ILE A 38 8.22 -0.41 3.16
C ILE A 38 9.70 -0.77 3.17
N LYS A 39 10.04 -1.99 3.61
CA LYS A 39 11.44 -2.47 3.66
C LYS A 39 12.09 -2.58 2.27
N SER A 40 11.31 -2.71 1.21
CA SER A 40 11.83 -2.69 -0.16
C SER A 40 12.44 -1.33 -0.54
N GLY A 41 12.02 -0.24 0.11
CA GLY A 41 12.46 1.13 -0.16
C GLY A 41 11.99 1.71 -1.50
N LYS A 42 11.19 0.95 -2.28
CA LYS A 42 10.73 1.34 -3.62
C LYS A 42 9.29 1.81 -3.67
N ALA A 43 8.50 1.48 -2.65
CA ALA A 43 7.08 1.85 -2.58
C ALA A 43 6.92 3.34 -2.25
N ASP A 44 6.12 4.04 -3.04
CA ASP A 44 5.67 5.39 -2.68
C ASP A 44 4.62 5.30 -1.57
N ILE A 45 5.07 5.61 -0.34
CA ILE A 45 4.23 5.58 0.87
C ILE A 45 3.14 6.67 0.88
N ASN A 46 3.30 7.71 0.05
CA ASN A 46 2.38 8.85 -0.02
C ASN A 46 1.56 8.88 -1.30
N ALA A 47 1.61 7.80 -2.10
CA ALA A 47 0.87 7.70 -3.35
C ALA A 47 -0.63 7.92 -3.10
N ARG A 48 -1.23 8.81 -3.88
CA ARG A 48 -2.65 9.14 -3.79
C ARG A 48 -3.41 8.38 -4.86
N ASP A 49 -4.48 7.70 -4.45
CA ASP A 49 -5.37 7.07 -5.42
C ASP A 49 -6.16 8.11 -6.23
N GLN A 50 -6.68 7.69 -7.38
CA GLN A 50 -7.41 8.57 -8.29
C GLN A 50 -8.89 8.69 -7.90
N GLN A 51 -9.42 7.70 -7.18
CA GLN A 51 -10.85 7.61 -6.88
C GLN A 51 -11.27 8.59 -5.77
N TYR A 52 -10.45 8.72 -4.73
CA TYR A 52 -10.72 9.52 -3.54
C TYR A 52 -9.55 10.43 -3.17
N GLY A 53 -8.38 10.28 -3.80
CA GLY A 53 -7.19 11.03 -3.45
C GLY A 53 -6.59 10.57 -2.12
N GLU A 54 -6.84 9.34 -1.69
CA GLU A 54 -6.38 8.83 -0.39
C GLU A 54 -5.00 8.17 -0.49
N THR A 55 -4.23 8.30 0.59
CA THR A 55 -2.94 7.64 0.75
C THR A 55 -3.10 6.29 1.45
N PRO A 56 -2.11 5.39 1.41
CA PRO A 56 -2.12 4.17 2.21
C PRO A 56 -2.46 4.40 3.68
N LEU A 57 -1.91 5.45 4.29
CA LEU A 57 -2.17 5.82 5.69
C LEU A 57 -3.66 6.13 5.94
N ILE A 58 -4.30 6.88 5.03
CA ILE A 58 -5.73 7.21 5.16
C ILE A 58 -6.58 5.95 5.05
N TRP A 59 -6.27 5.05 4.12
CA TRP A 59 -6.96 3.76 4.01
C TRP A 59 -6.85 2.92 5.28
N ALA A 60 -5.65 2.80 5.86
CA ALA A 60 -5.45 2.08 7.13
C ALA A 60 -6.24 2.71 8.28
N ALA A 61 -6.22 4.04 8.40
CA ALA A 61 -6.95 4.76 9.43
C ALA A 61 -8.48 4.59 9.29
N ARG A 62 -9.03 4.71 8.08
CA ARG A 62 -10.47 4.52 7.79
C ARG A 62 -10.97 3.13 8.13
N LYS A 63 -10.10 2.12 8.03
CA LYS A 63 -10.43 0.72 8.30
C LYS A 63 -10.09 0.28 9.73
N GLY A 64 -9.46 1.14 10.53
CA GLY A 64 -9.10 0.85 11.92
C GLY A 64 -7.86 -0.02 12.09
N HIS A 65 -6.97 -0.08 11.08
CA HIS A 65 -5.75 -0.89 11.11
C HIS A 65 -4.61 -0.17 11.85
N HIS A 66 -4.75 -0.06 13.17
CA HIS A 66 -3.86 0.74 14.03
C HIS A 66 -2.37 0.36 13.93
N ASN A 67 -2.04 -0.91 13.73
CA ASN A 67 -0.65 -1.33 13.56
C ASN A 67 -0.05 -0.77 12.25
N ILE A 68 -0.82 -0.82 11.17
CA ILE A 68 -0.41 -0.30 9.87
C ILE A 68 -0.27 1.22 9.91
N VAL A 69 -1.16 1.92 10.62
CA VAL A 69 -1.06 3.37 10.87
C VAL A 69 0.25 3.73 11.58
N LYS A 70 0.81 2.85 12.40
CA LYS A 70 2.11 3.08 13.06
C LYS A 70 3.31 2.73 12.16
N LEU A 71 3.12 1.89 11.14
CA LEU A 71 4.16 1.48 10.22
C LEU A 71 4.37 2.50 9.09
N LEU A 72 3.28 3.13 8.63
CA LEU A 72 3.24 4.13 7.55
C LEU A 72 3.46 5.55 8.08
#